data_AF-A0A7D5LAC7-F1
#
_entry.id   AF-A0A7D5LAC7-F1
#
_cell.length_a   1.000
_cell.length_b   1.000
_cell.length_c   1.000
_cell.angle_alpha   90.00
_cell.angle_beta   90.00
_cell.angle_gamma   90.00
#
_symmetry.space_group_name_H-M   'P 1'
#
loop_
_entity.id
_entity.type
_entity.pdbx_description
1 polymer ?
#
loop_
_entity_poly.entity_id
_entity_poly.type
_entity_poly.pdbx_seq_one_letter_code
_entity_poly.pdbx_strand_id
1 'polypeptide(L)'
;MERENTPRDTEYQDAAAGFDVTQFLAATAESELERVQRQLTAKEAQIQSRIQLYDSTVARLKTEIREVDHELSRHVRTSEKRPRLERRLDELHSELTEARRRFQAELREMEDAKLALEAEWEELVEAQVLAEGMRAD
;
A
#
# COMPACT_ATOMS: atom_id res chain seq x y z
N MET A 1 -31.10 -61.88 41.84
CA MET A 1 -30.11 -61.33 40.89
C MET A 1 -30.69 -60.03 40.37
N GLU A 2 -30.51 -58.95 41.14
CA GLU A 2 -30.94 -57.61 40.75
C GLU A 2 -29.68 -56.85 40.34
N ARG A 3 -29.70 -56.28 39.13
CA ARG A 3 -28.62 -55.45 38.61
C ARG A 3 -28.82 -54.05 39.18
N GLU A 4 -27.90 -53.61 40.04
CA GLU A 4 -27.78 -52.21 40.40
C GLU A 4 -27.49 -51.39 39.15
N ASN A 5 -28.45 -50.54 38.81
CA ASN A 5 -28.37 -49.57 37.73
C ASN A 5 -28.09 -48.23 38.40
N THR A 6 -26.82 -47.90 38.59
CA THR A 6 -26.40 -46.60 39.12
C THR A 6 -26.58 -45.54 38.03
N PRO A 7 -27.24 -44.40 38.31
CA PRO A 7 -27.35 -43.32 37.34
C PRO A 7 -25.96 -42.73 37.11
N ARG A 8 -25.56 -42.63 35.84
CA ARG A 8 -24.44 -41.77 35.42
C ARG A 8 -24.88 -40.33 35.65
N ASP A 9 -24.46 -39.76 36.78
CA ASP A 9 -24.52 -38.33 37.00
C ASP A 9 -23.80 -37.64 35.83
N THR A 10 -24.58 -36.84 35.14
CA THR A 10 -24.14 -36.07 33.98
C THR A 10 -23.44 -34.83 34.52
N GLU A 11 -22.16 -34.97 34.90
CA GLU A 11 -21.27 -33.83 35.10
C GLU A 11 -20.95 -33.19 33.75
N TYR A 12 -21.88 -32.40 33.23
CA TYR A 12 -21.58 -31.33 32.30
C TYR A 12 -21.41 -30.03 33.10
N GLN A 13 -20.40 -29.97 33.97
CA GLN A 13 -20.21 -28.78 34.83
C GLN A 13 -18.88 -28.03 34.72
N ASP A 14 -17.84 -28.48 34.01
CA ASP A 14 -16.55 -27.77 34.06
C ASP A 14 -15.82 -27.61 32.71
N ALA A 15 -16.52 -27.12 31.68
CA ALA A 15 -15.86 -26.67 30.44
C ALA A 15 -15.87 -25.15 30.23
N ALA A 16 -16.46 -24.37 31.15
CA ALA A 16 -16.66 -22.92 30.98
C ALA A 16 -15.85 -22.05 31.96
N ALA A 17 -14.92 -22.62 32.73
CA ALA A 17 -14.21 -21.92 33.81
C ALA A 17 -12.82 -21.33 33.44
N GLY A 18 -12.47 -21.24 32.15
CA GLY A 18 -11.07 -20.87 31.78
C GLY A 18 -10.87 -20.06 30.51
N PHE A 19 -11.92 -19.60 29.84
CA PHE A 19 -11.76 -18.75 28.66
C PHE A 19 -11.76 -17.28 29.07
N ASP A 20 -10.56 -16.70 29.20
CA ASP A 20 -10.41 -15.26 29.35
C ASP A 20 -10.66 -14.58 27.99
N VAL A 21 -11.93 -14.23 27.76
CA VAL A 21 -12.38 -13.50 26.57
C VAL A 21 -11.55 -12.23 26.38
N THR A 22 -11.18 -11.53 27.46
CA THR A 22 -10.40 -10.31 27.35
C THR A 22 -9.01 -10.61 26.81
N GLN A 23 -8.31 -11.63 27.34
CA GLN A 23 -6.99 -12.07 26.87
C GLN A 23 -6.99 -12.42 25.38
N PHE A 24 -8.01 -13.17 24.95
CA PHE A 24 -8.19 -13.54 23.55
C PHE A 24 -8.43 -12.32 22.65
N LEU A 25 -9.24 -11.36 23.07
CA LEU A 25 -9.52 -10.15 22.30
C LEU A 25 -8.28 -9.26 22.13
N ALA A 26 -7.45 -9.08 23.17
CA ALA A 26 -6.23 -8.28 23.03
C ALA A 26 -5.18 -8.95 22.14
N ALA A 27 -4.98 -10.26 22.26
CA ALA A 27 -4.06 -10.98 21.38
C ALA A 27 -4.51 -10.90 19.90
N THR A 28 -5.82 -10.87 19.66
CA THR A 28 -6.38 -10.69 18.32
C THR A 28 -6.12 -9.28 17.80
N ALA A 29 -6.39 -8.25 18.62
CA ALA A 29 -6.15 -6.85 18.28
C ALA A 29 -4.66 -6.56 18.00
N GLU A 30 -3.75 -7.09 18.81
CA GLU A 30 -2.31 -6.98 18.61
C GLU A 30 -1.89 -7.60 17.26
N SER A 31 -2.44 -8.77 16.92
CA SER A 31 -2.17 -9.42 15.63
C SER A 31 -2.69 -8.61 14.43
N GLU A 32 -3.86 -7.98 14.56
CA GLU A 32 -4.42 -7.12 13.51
C GLU A 32 -3.61 -5.85 13.32
N LEU A 33 -3.17 -5.20 14.41
CA LEU A 33 -2.24 -4.09 14.34
C LEU A 33 -0.96 -4.50 13.62
N GLU A 34 -0.26 -5.54 14.08
CA GLU A 34 0.96 -6.00 13.42
C GLU A 34 0.78 -6.23 11.91
N ARG A 35 -0.38 -6.78 11.51
CA ARG A 35 -0.73 -6.96 10.10
C ARG A 35 -0.81 -5.62 9.37
N VAL A 36 -1.57 -4.66 9.89
CA VAL A 36 -1.72 -3.33 9.27
C VAL A 36 -0.38 -2.58 9.22
N GLN A 37 0.46 -2.68 10.27
CA GLN A 37 1.80 -2.09 10.26
C GLN A 37 2.66 -2.62 9.13
N ARG A 38 2.67 -3.95 8.93
CA ARG A 38 3.43 -4.58 7.85
C ARG A 38 2.93 -4.12 6.49
N GLN A 39 1.62 -3.94 6.33
CA GLN A 39 1.02 -3.44 5.09
C GLN A 39 1.40 -1.99 4.83
N LEU A 40 1.39 -1.11 5.85
CA LEU A 40 1.84 0.28 5.74
C LEU A 40 3.30 0.36 5.31
N THR A 41 4.21 -0.35 6.00
CA THR A 41 5.63 -0.38 5.64
C THR A 41 5.84 -0.87 4.20
N ALA A 42 5.09 -1.90 3.77
CA ALA A 42 5.15 -2.39 2.40
C ALA A 42 4.65 -1.35 1.39
N LYS A 43 3.58 -0.60 1.72
CA LYS A 43 3.04 0.47 0.87
C LYS A 43 4.01 1.63 0.73
N GLU A 44 4.66 2.05 1.81
CA GLU A 44 5.69 3.09 1.78
C GLU A 44 6.86 2.70 0.87
N ALA A 45 7.35 1.46 0.99
CA ALA A 45 8.39 0.94 0.11
C ALA A 45 7.95 0.89 -1.37
N GLN A 46 6.70 0.50 -1.64
CA GLN A 46 6.12 0.51 -2.99
C GLN A 46 6.09 1.92 -3.58
N ILE A 47 5.60 2.92 -2.83
CA ILE A 47 5.54 4.32 -3.25
C ILE A 47 6.95 4.84 -3.57
N GLN A 48 7.92 4.60 -2.68
CA GLN A 48 9.31 5.01 -2.91
C GLN A 48 9.90 4.38 -4.18
N SER A 49 9.64 3.09 -4.40
CA SER A 49 10.10 2.40 -5.61
C SER A 49 9.49 3.02 -6.88
N ARG A 50 8.19 3.35 -6.86
CA ARG A 50 7.53 4.01 -8.01
C ARG A 50 8.08 5.40 -8.28
N ILE A 51 8.36 6.19 -7.25
CA ILE A 51 9.00 7.50 -7.38
C ILE A 51 10.35 7.35 -8.11
N GLN A 52 11.20 6.41 -7.68
CA GLN A 52 12.51 6.17 -8.31
C GLN A 52 12.39 5.75 -9.79
N LEU A 53 11.43 4.88 -10.11
CA LEU A 53 11.17 4.48 -11.49
C LEU A 53 10.72 5.66 -12.35
N TYR A 54 9.86 6.52 -11.82
CA TYR A 54 9.42 7.72 -12.51
C TYR A 54 10.56 8.70 -12.73
N ASP A 55 11.38 8.97 -11.72
CA ASP A 55 12.53 9.86 -11.81
C ASP A 55 13.53 9.39 -12.88
N SER A 56 13.82 8.09 -12.93
CA SER A 56 14.68 7.52 -13.97
C SER A 56 14.08 7.68 -15.39
N THR A 57 12.77 7.50 -15.52
CA THR A 57 12.04 7.66 -16.78
C THR A 57 12.08 9.12 -17.26
N VAL A 58 11.82 10.06 -16.35
CA VAL A 58 11.88 11.50 -16.64
C VAL A 58 13.30 11.93 -17.01
N ALA A 59 14.31 11.43 -16.29
CA ALA A 59 15.71 11.73 -16.59
C ALA A 59 16.09 11.27 -18.00
N ARG A 60 15.72 10.04 -18.38
CA ARG A 60 15.92 9.51 -19.73
C ARG A 60 15.24 10.38 -20.78
N LEU A 61 13.94 10.65 -20.64
CA LEU A 61 13.18 11.43 -21.61
C LEU A 61 13.72 12.86 -21.75
N LYS A 62 14.13 13.51 -20.66
CA LYS A 62 14.75 14.84 -20.71
C LYS A 62 16.08 14.83 -21.47
N THR A 63 16.87 13.76 -21.34
CA THR A 63 18.11 13.62 -22.10
C THR A 63 17.81 13.47 -23.60
N GLU A 64 16.88 12.58 -23.97
CA GLU A 64 16.49 12.39 -25.37
C GLU A 64 15.94 13.68 -26.00
N ILE A 65 15.10 14.43 -25.27
CA ILE A 65 14.58 15.73 -25.71
C ILE A 65 15.73 16.70 -26.01
N ARG A 66 16.72 16.81 -25.11
CA ARG A 66 17.87 17.70 -25.32
C ARG A 66 18.72 17.29 -26.51
N GLU A 67 18.93 16.00 -26.70
CA GLU A 67 19.68 15.48 -27.86
C GLU A 67 18.98 15.83 -29.17
N VAL A 68 17.67 15.59 -29.26
CA VAL A 68 16.86 15.93 -30.44
C VAL A 68 16.83 17.44 -30.68
N ASP A 69 16.65 18.25 -29.64
CA ASP A 69 16.63 19.72 -29.75
C ASP A 69 17.98 20.29 -30.22
N HIS A 70 19.08 19.69 -29.74
CA HIS A 70 20.42 20.04 -30.17
C HIS A 70 20.69 19.64 -31.64
N GLU A 71 20.22 18.46 -32.06
CA GLU A 71 20.26 18.06 -33.47
C GLU A 71 19.44 19.00 -34.36
N LEU A 72 18.26 19.41 -33.89
CA LEU A 72 17.38 20.35 -34.56
C LEU A 72 18.08 21.70 -34.78
N SER A 73 18.74 22.19 -33.74
CA SER A 73 19.51 23.45 -33.76
C SER A 73 20.68 23.41 -34.74
N ARG A 74 21.28 22.23 -34.96
CA ARG A 74 22.36 22.03 -35.93
C ARG A 74 21.87 21.91 -37.37
N HIS A 75 20.59 21.64 -37.59
CA HIS A 75 20.02 21.42 -38.91
C HIS A 75 19.36 22.71 -39.44
N VAL A 76 19.94 23.27 -40.52
CA VAL A 76 19.38 24.45 -41.20
C VAL A 76 17.97 24.13 -41.71
N ARG A 77 17.11 25.16 -41.80
CA ARG A 77 15.67 25.08 -42.13
C ARG A 77 15.32 24.24 -43.38
N THR A 78 16.28 23.98 -44.25
CA THR A 78 16.15 23.24 -45.52
C THR A 78 16.52 21.75 -45.44
N SER A 79 16.95 21.24 -44.28
CA SER A 79 17.29 19.83 -44.13
C SER A 79 16.04 18.94 -44.10
N GLU A 80 15.97 17.91 -44.96
CA GLU A 80 14.90 16.90 -44.96
C GLU A 80 14.75 16.15 -43.62
N LYS A 81 15.79 16.19 -42.78
CA LYS A 81 15.78 15.59 -41.44
C LYS A 81 15.01 16.42 -40.42
N ARG A 82 14.87 17.74 -40.63
CA ARG A 82 14.24 18.65 -39.67
C ARG A 82 12.79 18.27 -39.34
N PRO A 83 11.90 18.01 -40.31
CA PRO A 83 10.51 17.60 -40.00
C PRO A 83 10.41 16.23 -39.29
N ARG A 84 11.45 15.40 -39.36
CA ARG A 84 11.50 14.12 -38.61
C ARG A 84 11.90 14.38 -37.15
N LEU A 85 12.89 15.24 -36.93
CA LEU A 85 13.33 15.65 -35.60
C LEU A 85 12.24 16.43 -34.86
N GLU A 86 11.52 17.34 -35.55
CA GLU A 86 10.39 18.07 -34.97
C GLU A 86 9.28 17.12 -34.49
N ARG A 87 8.89 16.15 -35.34
CA ARG A 87 7.94 15.10 -34.94
C ARG A 87 8.43 14.27 -33.76
N ARG A 88 9.71 13.88 -33.77
CA ARG A 88 10.29 13.11 -32.66
C ARG A 88 10.27 13.91 -31.36
N LEU A 89 10.53 15.21 -31.43
CA LEU A 89 10.47 16.10 -30.27
C LEU A 89 9.04 16.21 -29.71
N ASP A 90 8.04 16.34 -30.59
CA ASP A 90 6.63 16.34 -30.20
C ASP A 90 6.19 15.01 -29.56
N GLU A 91 6.64 13.88 -30.12
CA GLU A 91 6.43 12.55 -29.55
C GLU A 91 7.03 12.44 -28.15
N LEU A 92 8.29 12.84 -27.96
CA LEU A 92 8.96 12.79 -26.66
C LEU A 92 8.28 13.68 -25.61
N HIS A 93 7.81 14.87 -26.00
CA HIS A 93 7.04 15.73 -25.11
C HIS A 93 5.69 15.11 -24.73
N SER A 94 5.03 14.43 -25.68
CA SER A 94 3.79 13.69 -25.43
C SER A 94 4.04 12.51 -24.49
N GLU A 95 5.09 11.71 -24.73
CA GLU A 95 5.52 10.61 -23.86
C GLU A 95 5.79 11.10 -22.43
N LEU A 96 6.50 12.21 -22.26
CA LEU A 96 6.79 12.80 -20.95
C LEU A 96 5.51 13.26 -20.23
N THR A 97 4.59 13.87 -20.98
CA THR A 97 3.30 14.34 -20.44
C THR A 97 2.44 13.17 -19.99
N GLU A 98 2.38 12.11 -20.79
CA GLU A 98 1.66 10.89 -20.44
C GLU A 98 2.29 10.15 -19.25
N ALA A 99 3.62 10.03 -19.23
CA ALA A 99 4.33 9.42 -18.11
C ALA A 99 4.03 10.15 -16.80
N ARG A 100 4.04 11.49 -16.82
CA ARG A 100 3.67 12.32 -15.67
C ARG A 100 2.23 12.06 -15.23
N ARG A 101 1.28 12.04 -16.17
CA ARG A 101 -0.13 11.81 -15.86
C ARG A 101 -0.36 10.43 -15.23
N ARG A 102 0.25 9.39 -15.81
CA ARG A 102 0.14 8.01 -15.30
C ARG A 102 0.73 7.89 -13.89
N PHE A 103 1.94 8.42 -13.69
CA PHE A 103 2.57 8.42 -12.38
C PHE A 103 1.75 9.17 -11.33
N GLN A 104 1.19 10.33 -11.67
CA GLN A 104 0.33 11.07 -10.75
C GLN A 104 -0.96 10.33 -10.38
N ALA A 105 -1.58 9.63 -11.34
CA ALA A 105 -2.78 8.85 -11.07
C ALA A 105 -2.48 7.67 -10.14
N GLU A 106 -1.41 6.96 -10.40
CA GLU A 106 -0.99 5.83 -9.58
C GLU A 106 -0.50 6.24 -8.19
N LEU A 107 0.25 7.34 -8.09
CA LEU A 107 0.69 7.86 -6.80
C LEU A 107 -0.50 8.19 -5.90
N ARG A 108 -1.55 8.82 -6.47
CA ARG A 108 -2.80 9.09 -5.74
C ARG A 108 -3.47 7.81 -5.27
N GLU A 109 -3.59 6.81 -6.14
CA GLU A 109 -4.18 5.51 -5.76
C GLU A 109 -3.41 4.84 -4.60
N MET A 110 -2.08 4.94 -4.62
CA MET A 110 -1.24 4.41 -3.54
C MET A 110 -1.35 5.22 -2.25
N GLU A 111 -1.43 6.55 -2.35
CA GLU A 111 -1.64 7.45 -1.21
C GLU A 111 -3.01 7.22 -0.57
N ASP A 112 -4.07 7.09 -1.37
CA ASP A 112 -5.43 6.77 -0.91
C ASP A 112 -5.45 5.41 -0.19
N ALA A 113 -4.78 4.40 -0.74
CA ALA A 113 -4.65 3.10 -0.10
C ALA A 113 -3.84 3.14 1.21
N LYS A 114 -2.84 4.02 1.30
CA LYS A 114 -2.08 4.24 2.54
C LYS A 114 -2.96 4.90 3.60
N LEU A 115 -3.69 5.95 3.24
CA LEU A 115 -4.60 6.66 4.14
C LEU A 115 -5.68 5.72 4.70
N ALA A 116 -6.22 4.82 3.88
CA ALA A 116 -7.17 3.82 4.34
C ALA A 116 -6.58 2.88 5.41
N LEU A 117 -5.32 2.45 5.23
CA LEU A 117 -4.61 1.62 6.21
C LEU A 117 -4.23 2.41 7.47
N GLU A 118 -3.91 3.69 7.34
CA GLU A 118 -3.65 4.57 8.49
C GLU A 118 -4.92 4.76 9.34
N ALA A 119 -6.08 4.96 8.70
CA ALA A 119 -7.37 5.01 9.39
C ALA A 119 -7.71 3.68 10.09
N GLU A 120 -7.50 2.54 9.42
CA GLU A 120 -7.70 1.21 10.02
C GLU A 120 -6.78 1.01 11.23
N TRP A 121 -5.51 1.44 11.14
CA TRP A 121 -4.58 1.40 12.26
C TRP A 121 -5.06 2.25 13.43
N GLU A 122 -5.52 3.48 13.19
CA GLU A 122 -6.05 4.37 14.22
C GLU A 122 -7.25 3.74 14.94
N GLU A 123 -8.22 3.19 14.19
CA GLU A 123 -9.38 2.50 14.76
C GLU A 123 -8.97 1.30 15.64
N LEU A 124 -8.00 0.50 15.18
CA LEU A 124 -7.50 -0.65 15.93
C LEU A 124 -6.76 -0.24 17.21
N VAL A 125 -5.97 0.84 17.17
CA VAL A 125 -5.30 1.39 18.34
C VAL A 125 -6.32 1.88 19.37
N GLU A 126 -7.34 2.62 18.94
CA GLU A 126 -8.42 3.08 19.83
C GLU A 126 -9.15 1.90 20.49
N ALA A 127 -9.47 0.87 19.70
CA ALA A 127 -10.11 -0.34 20.20
C ALA A 127 -9.24 -1.07 21.24
N GLN A 128 -7.92 -1.16 21.01
CA GLN A 128 -6.99 -1.78 21.96
C GLN A 128 -6.93 -0.99 23.27
N VAL A 129 -6.81 0.35 23.21
CA VAL A 129 -6.75 1.20 24.40
C VAL A 129 -8.02 1.06 25.24
N LEU A 130 -9.20 1.02 24.61
CA LEU A 130 -10.47 0.79 25.32
C LEU A 130 -10.51 -0.60 25.98
N ALA A 131 -10.07 -1.64 25.28
CA ALA A 131 -10.02 -3.00 25.81
C ALA A 131 -9.05 -3.14 27.00
N GLU A 132 -7.92 -2.44 26.96
CA GLU A 132 -6.95 -2.40 28.06
C GLU A 132 -7.47 -1.59 29.26
N GLY A 133 -8.15 -0.47 29.02
CA GLY A 133 -8.81 0.31 30.07
C GLY A 133 -9.87 -0.50 30.83
N MET A 134 -10.68 -1.29 30.11
CA MET A 134 -11.68 -2.17 30.71
C MET A 134 -11.10 -3.34 31.53
N ARG A 135 -9.80 -3.67 31.39
CA ARG A 135 -9.14 -4.67 32.22
C ARG A 135 -8.56 -4.12 33.53
N ALA A 136 -8.35 -2.80 33.59
CA ALA A 136 -7.71 -2.16 34.73
C ALA A 136 -8.70 -1.77 35.85
N ASP A 137 -10.00 -1.72 35.53
CA ASP A 137 -11.13 -1.46 36.43
C ASP A 137 -11.76 -2.76 36.95
#